data_AF-A0A1J1HS69-F1
#
_entry.id   AF-A0A1J1HS69-F1
#
_cell.length_a   1.000
_cell.length_b   1.000
_cell.length_c   1.000
_cell.angle_alpha   90.00
_cell.angle_beta   90.00
_cell.angle_gamma   90.00
#
_symmetry.space_group_name_H-M   'P 1'
#
loop_
_entity.id
_entity.type
_entity.pdbx_description
1 polymer ?
#
loop_
_entity_poly.entity_id
_entity_poly.type
_entity_poly.pdbx_seq_one_letter_code
_entity_poly.pdbx_strand_id
1 'polypeptide(L)'
;MFKRRANEIFAELTVLIPDHNFELELNSEGKPKRGSFEIHIIKAGSDKKIEIWSGLNRGPPRKEKFPTSESLVPIITKAIN
;
A
#
# COMPACT_ATOMS: atom_id res chain seq x y z
N MET A 1 -1.61 -2.33 -15.41
CA MET A 1 -0.45 -2.84 -14.64
C MET A 1 -0.48 -2.42 -13.17
N PHE A 2 -0.49 -1.12 -12.85
CA PHE A 2 -0.48 -0.62 -11.45
C PHE A 2 -1.72 -1.04 -10.64
N LYS A 3 -2.93 -0.92 -11.22
CA LYS A 3 -4.17 -1.41 -10.58
C LYS A 3 -4.12 -2.91 -10.26
N ARG A 4 -3.66 -3.74 -11.21
CA ARG A 4 -3.50 -5.19 -11.01
C ARG A 4 -2.58 -5.46 -9.81
N ARG A 5 -1.42 -4.79 -9.79
CA ARG A 5 -0.44 -4.94 -8.70
C ARG A 5 -0.99 -4.51 -7.33
N ALA A 6 -1.79 -3.43 -7.29
CA ALA A 6 -2.45 -3.02 -6.05
C ALA A 6 -3.43 -4.08 -5.53
N ASN A 7 -4.22 -4.71 -6.42
CA ASN A 7 -5.13 -5.79 -6.03
C ASN A 7 -4.38 -7.05 -5.57
N GLU A 8 -3.27 -7.41 -6.22
CA GLU A 8 -2.41 -8.53 -5.81
C GLU A 8 -1.85 -8.31 -4.41
N ILE A 9 -1.24 -7.15 -4.17
CA ILE A 9 -0.69 -6.81 -2.85
C ILE A 9 -1.80 -6.83 -1.80
N PHE A 10 -2.98 -6.28 -2.10
CA PHE A 10 -4.11 -6.32 -1.17
C PHE A 10 -4.53 -7.75 -0.84
N ALA A 11 -4.72 -8.61 -1.85
CA ALA A 11 -5.10 -10.01 -1.64
C ALA A 11 -4.03 -10.80 -0.87
N GLU A 12 -2.75 -10.53 -1.10
CA GLU A 12 -1.66 -11.14 -0.35
C GLU A 12 -1.64 -10.63 1.10
N LEU A 13 -1.84 -9.32 1.33
CA LEU A 13 -1.85 -8.74 2.67
C LEU A 13 -2.99 -9.26 3.55
N THR A 14 -4.19 -9.48 3.00
CA THR A 14 -5.31 -10.06 3.77
C THR A 14 -5.04 -11.50 4.19
N VAL A 15 -4.21 -12.23 3.45
CA VAL A 15 -3.75 -13.58 3.83
C VAL A 15 -2.62 -13.50 4.86
N LEU A 16 -1.69 -12.57 4.70
CA LEU A 16 -0.52 -12.42 5.58
C LEU A 16 -0.87 -11.81 6.95
N ILE A 17 -1.96 -11.05 7.04
CA ILE A 17 -2.40 -10.36 8.25
C ILE A 17 -3.89 -10.68 8.50
N PRO A 18 -4.22 -11.94 8.88
CA PRO A 18 -5.60 -12.39 8.99
C PRO A 18 -6.36 -11.78 10.18
N ASP A 19 -5.65 -11.28 11.18
CA ASP A 19 -6.24 -10.72 12.41
C ASP A 19 -6.90 -9.34 12.20
N HIS A 20 -6.75 -8.75 11.01
CA HIS A 20 -7.27 -7.43 10.69
C HIS A 20 -8.11 -7.46 9.41
N ASN A 21 -9.23 -6.73 9.42
CA ASN A 21 -10.04 -6.53 8.23
C ASN A 21 -9.55 -5.30 7.46
N PHE A 22 -9.19 -5.48 6.20
CA PHE A 22 -8.73 -4.39 5.33
C PHE A 22 -9.74 -4.11 4.23
N GLU A 23 -9.88 -2.84 3.87
CA GLU A 23 -10.60 -2.41 2.68
C GLU A 23 -9.62 -1.75 1.70
N LEU A 24 -9.81 -2.00 0.40
CA LEU A 24 -8.98 -1.42 -0.64
C LEU A 24 -9.67 -0.22 -1.28
N GLU A 25 -9.10 0.96 -1.05
CA GLU A 25 -9.49 2.17 -1.76
C GLU A 25 -8.41 2.58 -2.77
N LEU A 26 -8.82 2.83 -4.02
CA LEU A 26 -7.89 3.16 -5.10
C LEU A 26 -8.08 4.61 -5.55
N ASN A 27 -7.06 5.45 -5.34
CA ASN A 27 -6.98 6.82 -5.84
C ASN A 27 -8.20 7.70 -5.46
N SER A 28 -8.67 7.59 -4.22
CA SER A 28 -9.83 8.36 -3.73
C SER A 28 -9.63 9.87 -3.73
N GLU A 29 -8.38 10.31 -3.59
CA GLU A 29 -7.97 11.72 -3.69
C GLU A 29 -7.84 12.23 -5.13
N GLY A 30 -8.24 11.43 -6.13
CA GLY A 30 -8.24 11.80 -7.54
C GLY A 30 -7.06 11.24 -8.32
N LYS A 31 -6.66 11.93 -9.39
CA LYS A 31 -5.72 11.38 -10.37
C LYS A 31 -4.32 11.20 -9.74
N PRO A 32 -3.74 9.98 -9.73
CA PRO A 32 -2.43 9.76 -9.12
C PRO A 32 -1.31 10.45 -9.92
N LYS A 33 -0.21 10.77 -9.23
CA LYS A 33 0.99 11.34 -9.87
C LYS A 33 1.52 10.38 -10.95
N ARG A 34 1.97 10.94 -12.08
CA ARG A 34 2.39 10.13 -13.24
C ARG A 34 3.56 9.22 -12.85
N GLY A 35 3.32 7.91 -12.95
CA GLY A 35 4.33 6.89 -12.66
C GLY A 35 4.59 6.67 -11.17
N SER A 36 3.73 7.16 -10.28
CA SER A 36 3.79 6.84 -8.85
C SER A 36 3.11 5.50 -8.55
N PHE A 37 3.59 4.86 -7.50
CA PHE A 37 2.93 3.76 -6.82
C PHE A 37 3.12 3.99 -5.34
N GLU A 38 2.03 4.28 -4.65
CA GLU A 38 2.04 4.74 -3.27
C GLU A 38 1.01 3.92 -2.50
N ILE A 39 1.37 3.48 -1.29
CA ILE A 39 0.50 2.74 -0.39
C ILE A 39 0.41 3.53 0.90
N HIS A 40 -0.83 3.75 1.33
CA HIS A 40 -1.14 4.38 2.59
C HIS A 40 -2.12 3.51 3.36
N ILE A 41 -2.12 3.66 4.68
CA ILE A 41 -3.10 3.02 5.55
C ILE A 41 -3.81 4.08 6.38
N ILE A 42 -5.09 3.84 6.62
CA ILE A 42 -5.93 4.63 7.52
C ILE A 42 -6.48 3.63 8.55
N LYS A 43 -6.25 3.90 9.83
CA LYS A 43 -6.79 3.08 10.92
C LYS A 43 -8.26 3.45 11.12
N ALA A 44 -9.13 2.46 11.29
CA ALA A 44 -10.54 2.71 11.58
C ALA A 44 -10.69 3.63 12.80
N GLY A 45 -11.53 4.67 12.67
CA GLY A 45 -11.71 5.69 13.70
C GLY A 45 -10.63 6.78 13.72
N SER A 46 -9.73 6.82 12.73
CA SER A 46 -8.75 7.89 12.55
C SER A 46 -8.84 8.44 11.13
N ASP A 47 -8.75 9.76 10.99
CA ASP A 47 -8.57 10.42 9.70
C ASP A 47 -7.08 10.52 9.29
N LYS A 48 -6.18 9.97 10.12
CA LYS A 48 -4.75 10.06 9.87
C LYS A 48 -4.34 9.01 8.84
N LYS A 49 -3.98 9.49 7.67
CA LYS A 49 -3.32 8.71 6.63
C LYS A 49 -1.83 8.53 6.95
N ILE A 50 -1.38 7.28 7.01
CA ILE A 50 0.01 6.92 7.25
C ILE A 50 0.60 6.40 5.95
N GLU A 51 1.69 7.00 5.47
CA GLU A 51 2.44 6.49 4.32
C GLU A 51 3.16 5.20 4.70
N ILE A 52 2.88 4.13 3.96
CA ILE A 52 3.51 2.81 4.13
C ILE A 52 4.61 2.61 3.08
N TRP A 53 4.38 3.11 1.87
CA TRP A 53 5.34 3.00 0.78
C TRP A 53 5.15 4.12 -0.24
N SER A 54 6.27 4.70 -0.69
CA SER A 54 6.31 5.54 -1.88
C SER A 54 7.34 5.05 -2.90
N GLY A 55 6.87 4.78 -4.11
CA GLY A 55 7.70 4.47 -5.28
C GLY A 55 8.22 5.69 -6.03
N LEU A 56 7.86 6.91 -5.61
CA LEU A 56 8.30 8.15 -6.27
C LEU A 56 9.81 8.37 -6.19
N ASN A 57 10.39 8.09 -5.02
CA ASN A 57 11.80 8.31 -4.73
C ASN A 57 12.67 7.07 -5.01
N ARG A 58 12.09 6.02 -5.59
CA ARG A 58 12.78 4.75 -5.87
C ARG A 58 13.24 4.72 -7.32
N GLY A 59 14.43 4.17 -7.52
CA GLY A 59 15.34 4.41 -8.65
C GLY A 59 14.79 4.17 -10.06
N PRO A 60 15.67 4.34 -11.08
CA PRO A 60 15.27 4.15 -12.48
C PRO A 60 14.71 2.75 -12.78
N PRO A 61 15.15 1.64 -12.15
CA PRO A 61 14.52 0.35 -12.33
C PRO A 61 13.06 0.36 -11.85
N ARG A 62 12.13 0.24 -12.80
CA ARG A 62 10.69 0.23 -12.53
C ARG A 62 10.28 -0.81 -11.47
N LYS A 63 11.00 -1.92 -11.36
CA LYS A 63 10.74 -2.99 -10.38
C LYS A 63 10.86 -2.49 -8.94
N GLU A 64 11.81 -1.59 -8.66
CA GLU A 64 12.04 -1.05 -7.31
C GLU A 64 10.94 -0.08 -6.86
N LYS A 65 10.11 0.41 -7.79
CA LYS A 65 8.96 1.25 -7.46
C LYS A 65 7.82 0.48 -6.81
N PHE A 66 7.82 -0.85 -6.92
CA PHE A 66 6.79 -1.71 -6.35
C PHE A 66 7.35 -2.53 -5.19
N PRO A 67 6.65 -2.55 -4.04
CA PRO A 67 7.03 -3.41 -2.92
C PRO A 67 6.62 -4.88 -3.16
N THR A 68 7.14 -5.75 -2.31
CA THR A 68 6.58 -7.09 -2.07
C THR A 68 5.67 -7.05 -0.84
N SER A 69 4.65 -7.90 -0.78
CA SER A 69 3.67 -7.87 0.32
C SER A 69 4.31 -8.17 1.66
N GLU A 70 5.27 -9.09 1.69
CA GLU A 70 6.04 -9.44 2.89
C GLU A 70 6.85 -8.25 3.43
N SER A 71 7.36 -7.38 2.55
CA SER A 71 8.10 -6.19 2.98
C SER A 71 7.21 -5.15 3.65
N LEU A 72 5.90 -5.18 3.40
CA LEU A 72 4.94 -4.24 3.94
C LEU A 72 4.38 -4.69 5.29
N VAL A 73 4.28 -6.00 5.55
CA VAL A 73 3.72 -6.58 6.78
C VAL A 73 4.27 -5.91 8.05
N PRO A 74 5.59 -5.87 8.32
CA PRO A 74 6.09 -5.28 9.56
C PRO A 74 5.78 -3.78 9.71
N ILE A 75 5.68 -3.05 8.58
CA ILE A 75 5.37 -1.61 8.56
C ILE A 75 3.88 -1.41 8.88
N ILE A 76 3.02 -2.20 8.24
CA ILE A 76 1.57 -2.17 8.43
C ILE A 76 1.20 -2.60 9.85
N THR A 77 1.72 -3.72 10.34
CA THR A 77 1.48 -4.20 11.70
C THR A 77 1.88 -3.16 12.74
N LYS A 78 2.99 -2.45 12.55
CA LYS A 78 3.39 -1.34 13.43
C LYS A 78 2.47 -0.12 13.32
N ALA A 79 1.88 0.14 12.16
CA ALA A 79 1.01 1.30 11.95
C ALA A 79 -0.41 1.09 12.52
N ILE A 80 -0.89 -0.16 12.59
CA ILE A 80 -2.26 -0.47 13.04
C ILE A 80 -2.35 -0.90 14.51
N ASN A 81 -1.26 -1.38 15.12
CA ASN A 81 -1.17 -1.63 16.56
C ASN A 81 -1.07 -0.30 17.31
#